data_AF-A0A2D6MAD1-F1
#
_entry.id   AF-A0A2D6MAD1-F1
#
_cell.length_a   1.000
_cell.length_b   1.000
_cell.length_c   1.000
_cell.angle_alpha   90.00
_cell.angle_beta   90.00
_cell.angle_gamma   90.00
#
_symmetry.space_group_name_H-M   'P 1'
#
loop_
_entity.id
_entity.type
_entity.pdbx_description
1 polymer ?
#
loop_
_entity_poly.entity_id
_entity_poly.type
_entity_poly.pdbx_seq_one_letter_code
_entity_poly.pdbx_strand_id
1 'polypeptide(L)' 'MKQEQQTIEITINDYKTMCGVIDTASQRGAFRAIELAGIGILHNRLMEYIRQNENSTVNGPTVITGDKDNVKK' A
#
# COMPACT_ATOMS: atom_id res chain seq x y z
N MET A 1 -17.90 -8.58 28.80
CA MET A 1 -17.82 -7.45 27.84
C MET A 1 -16.92 -7.90 26.71
N LYS A 2 -17.43 -8.10 25.49
CA LYS A 2 -16.60 -8.41 24.31
C LYS A 2 -16.07 -7.08 23.79
N GLN A 3 -14.75 -6.86 23.83
CA GLN A 3 -14.13 -5.77 23.09
C GLN A 3 -14.26 -6.11 21.61
N GLU A 4 -15.04 -5.33 20.88
CA GLU A 4 -15.03 -5.35 19.42
C GLU A 4 -13.64 -4.88 18.96
N GLN A 5 -12.87 -5.80 18.41
CA GLN A 5 -11.61 -5.50 17.75
C GLN A 5 -11.95 -4.65 16.52
N GLN A 6 -11.72 -3.34 16.58
CA GLN A 6 -11.87 -2.49 15.40
C GLN A 6 -10.82 -2.93 14.37
N THR A 7 -11.31 -3.46 13.23
CA THR A 7 -10.47 -3.75 12.08
C THR A 7 -9.96 -2.42 11.53
N ILE A 8 -8.65 -2.21 11.58
CA ILE A 8 -8.02 -1.07 10.92
C ILE A 8 -7.99 -1.39 9.43
N GLU A 9 -8.67 -0.56 8.63
CA GLU A 9 -8.64 -0.66 7.17
C GLU A 9 -7.66 0.36 6.60
N ILE A 10 -6.79 -0.08 5.69
CA ILE A 10 -5.88 0.81 4.94
C ILE A 10 -6.58 1.21 3.63
N THR A 11 -6.72 2.50 3.41
CA THR A 11 -7.40 3.10 2.25
C THR A 11 -6.41 3.58 1.19
N ILE A 12 -6.94 3.92 0.01
CA ILE A 12 -6.15 4.55 -1.07
C ILE A 12 -5.51 5.88 -0.62
N ASN A 13 -6.17 6.64 0.25
CA ASN A 13 -5.61 7.90 0.77
C ASN A 13 -4.42 7.67 1.71
N ASP A 14 -4.39 6.55 2.43
CA ASP A 14 -3.24 6.19 3.28
C ASP A 14 -2.02 5.89 2.41
N TYR A 15 -2.20 5.16 1.31
CA TYR A 15 -1.10 4.91 0.36
C TYR A 15 -0.60 6.20 -0.31
N LYS A 16 -1.48 7.13 -0.67
CA LYS A 16 -1.07 8.46 -1.16
C LYS A 16 -0.26 9.22 -0.12
N THR A 17 -0.66 9.15 1.14
CA THR A 17 0.07 9.74 2.25
C THR A 17 1.46 9.12 2.38
N MET A 18 1.58 7.79 2.25
CA MET A 18 2.88 7.11 2.24
C MET A 18 3.79 7.58 1.09
N CYS A 19 3.26 7.76 -0.13
CA CYS A 19 4.03 8.34 -1.23
C CYS A 19 4.56 9.74 -0.87
N GLY A 20 3.71 10.62 -0.34
CA GLY A 20 4.10 11.96 0.07
C GLY A 20 5.16 11.99 1.19
N VAL A 21 5.10 11.03 2.13
CA VAL A 21 6.15 10.84 3.14
C VAL A 21 7.47 10.43 2.50
N ILE A 22 7.44 9.47 1.57
CA ILE A 22 8.64 9.01 0.85
C ILE A 22 9.27 10.17 0.07
N ASP A 23 8.48 10.98 -0.62
CA ASP A 23 8.96 12.15 -1.35
C ASP A 23 9.64 13.16 -0.43
N THR A 24 8.95 13.53 0.65
CA THR A 24 9.46 14.50 1.63
C THR A 24 10.77 14.01 2.28
N ALA A 25 10.83 12.73 2.64
CA ALA A 25 12.01 12.12 3.24
C ALA A 25 13.17 12.03 2.24
N SER A 26 12.90 11.64 0.99
CA SER A 26 13.91 11.55 -0.08
C SER A 26 14.50 12.92 -0.41
N GLN A 27 13.66 13.95 -0.55
CA GLN A 27 14.10 15.33 -0.80
C GLN A 27 14.97 15.89 0.32
N ARG A 28 14.72 15.47 1.57
CA ARG A 28 15.51 15.87 2.75
C ARG A 28 16.76 15.02 2.96
N GLY A 29 17.04 14.04 2.10
CA GLY A 29 18.20 13.16 2.24
C GLY A 29 18.09 12.20 3.44
N ALA A 30 16.88 11.82 3.84
CA ALA A 30 16.66 10.91 4.97
C ALA A 30 17.11 9.46 4.67
N PHE A 31 17.26 9.11 3.39
CA PHE A 31 17.72 7.80 2.93
C PHE A 31 19.14 7.89 2.38
N ARG A 32 19.95 6.86 2.64
CA ARG A 32 21.29 6.75 2.05
C ARG A 32 21.20 6.41 0.57
N ALA A 33 22.25 6.73 -0.18
CA ALA A 33 22.32 6.45 -1.61
C ALA A 33 22.01 4.98 -1.97
N ILE A 34 22.47 4.03 -1.15
CA ILE A 34 22.23 2.59 -1.37
C ILE A 34 20.76 2.18 -1.16
N GLU A 35 20.00 2.95 -0.38
CA GLU A 35 18.59 2.67 -0.06
C GLU A 35 17.66 3.31 -1.09
N LEU A 36 18.04 4.45 -1.68
CA LEU A 36 17.22 5.23 -2.60
C LEU A 36 16.69 4.41 -3.79
N ALA A 37 17.47 3.46 -4.32
CA ALA A 37 17.00 2.60 -5.40
C ALA A 37 15.80 1.76 -4.97
N GLY A 38 15.85 1.15 -3.77
CA GLY A 38 14.75 0.37 -3.21
C GLY A 38 13.54 1.23 -2.84
N ILE A 39 13.79 2.41 -2.25
CA ILE A 39 12.73 3.36 -1.89
C ILE A 39 12.01 3.89 -3.13
N GLY A 40 12.75 4.23 -4.19
CA GLY A 40 12.16 4.65 -5.46
C GLY A 40 11.31 3.55 -6.12
N ILE A 41 11.76 2.29 -6.05
CA ILE A 41 10.96 1.15 -6.53
C ILE A 41 9.67 1.00 -5.72
N LEU A 42 9.74 1.11 -4.38
CA LEU A 42 8.55 1.05 -3.52
C LEU A 42 7.57 2.17 -3.86
N HIS A 43 8.06 3.41 -3.97
CA HIS A 43 7.24 4.56 -4.37
C HIS A 43 6.51 4.31 -5.69
N ASN A 44 7.22 3.83 -6.72
CA ASN A 44 6.63 3.53 -8.03
C ASN A 44 5.54 2.45 -7.95
N ARG A 45 5.73 1.41 -7.13
CA ARG A 45 4.74 0.36 -6.93
C ARG A 45 3.48 0.88 -6.21
N LEU A 46 3.66 1.72 -5.20
CA LEU A 46 2.54 2.36 -4.51
C LEU A 46 1.73 3.25 -5.47
N MET A 47 2.41 4.05 -6.28
CA MET A 47 1.76 4.89 -7.30
C MET A 47 0.98 4.06 -8.33
N GLU A 48 1.56 2.97 -8.81
CA GLU A 48 0.87 2.08 -9.76
C GLU A 48 -0.33 1.39 -9.12
N TYR A 49 -0.22 0.94 -7.86
CA TYR A 49 -1.34 0.36 -7.11
C TYR A 49 -2.47 1.39 -6.94
N ILE A 50 -2.15 2.61 -6.53
CA ILE A 50 -3.13 3.71 -6.41
C ILE A 50 -3.83 3.91 -7.75
N ARG A 51 -3.08 4.06 -8.86
CA ARG A 51 -3.63 4.27 -10.20
C ARG A 51 -4.57 3.14 -10.64
N GLN A 52 -4.19 1.88 -10.41
CA GLN A 52 -5.02 0.73 -10.74
C GLN A 52 -6.33 0.77 -9.96
N ASN A 53 -6.27 1.03 -8.65
CA ASN A 53 -7.45 1.01 -7.79
C ASN A 53 -8.34 2.24 -7.96
N GLU A 54 -7.80 3.40 -8.31
CA GLU A 54 -8.58 4.58 -8.69
C GLU A 54 -9.33 4.40 -10.01
N ASN A 55 -8.72 3.72 -10.98
CA ASN A 55 -9.39 3.36 -12.22
C ASN A 55 -10.37 2.18 -12.05
N SER A 56 -10.16 1.35 -11.03
CA SER A 56 -11.04 0.24 -10.66
C SER A 56 -12.18 0.62 -9.71
N THR A 57 -12.35 1.89 -9.32
CA THR A 57 -13.52 2.31 -8.51
C THR A 57 -14.87 2.30 -9.27
N VAL A 58 -14.99 1.49 -10.32
CA VAL A 58 -16.24 0.76 -10.60
C VAL A 58 -16.14 -0.61 -9.90
N ASN A 59 -16.58 -0.65 -8.64
CA ASN A 59 -16.85 -1.81 -7.75
C ASN A 59 -15.89 -2.08 -6.58
N GLY A 60 -16.30 -1.62 -5.38
CA GLY A 60 -16.38 -2.40 -4.13
C GLY A 60 -15.09 -2.82 -3.39
N PRO A 61 -15.13 -2.92 -2.05
CA PRO A 61 -13.95 -3.24 -1.24
C PRO A 61 -13.48 -4.68 -1.48
N THR A 62 -12.22 -4.85 -1.90
CA THR A 62 -11.59 -6.17 -2.05
C THR A 62 -11.03 -6.62 -0.70
N VAL A 63 -11.68 -7.60 -0.08
CA VAL A 63 -11.16 -8.30 1.11
C VAL A 63 -10.08 -9.31 0.64
N ILE A 64 -8.81 -9.02 0.90
CA ILE A 64 -7.72 -10.00 0.77
C ILE A 64 -7.74 -10.95 1.98
N THR A 65 -8.59 -11.99 1.93
CA THR A 65 -8.44 -13.16 2.82
C THR A 65 -7.56 -14.18 2.10
N GLY A 66 -6.43 -14.53 2.71
CA GLY A 66 -5.41 -15.41 2.16
C GLY A 66 -5.95 -16.78 1.77
N ASP A 67 -5.78 -17.13 0.49
CA ASP A 67 -6.03 -18.45 -0.07
C ASP A 67 -5.04 -19.46 0.55
N LYS A 68 -5.55 -20.40 1.35
CA LYS A 68 -4.81 -21.53 1.92
C LYS A 68 -5.31 -22.88 1.39
N ASP A 69 -6.01 -22.93 0.26
CA ASP A 69 -6.65 -24.16 -0.21
C ASP A 69 -6.50 -24.40 -1.71
N ASN A 70 -5.27 -24.44 -2.22
CA ASN A 70 -4.99 -25.13 -3.48
C ASN A 70 -4.03 -26.31 -3.30
N VAL A 71 -4.55 -27.36 -2.66
CA VAL A 71 -4.05 -28.73 -2.76
C VAL A 71 -5.13 -29.59 -3.40
N LYS A 72 -4.81 -30.09 -4.60
CA LYS A 72 -5.43 -31.17 -5.40
C LYS A 72 -6.43 -30.76 -6.49
N LYS A 73 -6.03 -31.04 -7.73
CA LYS A 73 -6.58 -32.20 -8.44
C LYS A 73 -5.52 -32.83 -9.33
#